data_AF-A0A150WR32-F1
#
_entry.id   AF-A0A150WR32-F1
#
_cell.length_a   1.000
_cell.length_b   1.000
_cell.length_c   1.000
_cell.angle_alpha   90.00
_cell.angle_beta   90.00
_cell.angle_gamma   90.00
#
_symmetry.space_group_name_H-M   'P 1'
#
loop_
_entity.id
_entity.type
_entity.pdbx_description
1 polymer ?
#
loop_
_entity_poly.entity_id
_entity_poly.type
_entity_poly.pdbx_seq_one_letter_code
_entity_poly.pdbx_strand_id
1 'polypeptide(L)'
;MSNDSAFKKTEIILMAVLAVVAMTLVTIAVVPNLRLKVKEAFSSSSREVLAKVSGKIGPNGPHLTVLKIKSGGHLGLEVYSEDENGSLTLMTKLPLFEARDGHFLLQGNATNLALTDVDKDGNLEIVAPTYDEQMVPRLNIFRFNPESKAFDRASAPEGFEP
;
A
#
# COMPACT_ATOMS: atom_id res chain seq x y z
N MET A 1 -53.43 37.07 -23.32
CA MET A 1 -52.13 36.76 -22.69
C MET A 1 -52.46 36.05 -21.38
N SER A 2 -52.56 34.71 -21.42
CA SER A 2 -52.85 33.92 -20.23
C SER A 2 -51.52 33.49 -19.63
N ASN A 3 -51.19 34.04 -18.46
CA ASN A 3 -50.00 33.71 -17.70
C ASN A 3 -50.37 32.53 -16.80
N ASP A 4 -50.33 31.31 -17.35
CA ASP A 4 -50.70 30.10 -16.62
C ASP A 4 -49.53 29.11 -16.66
N SER A 5 -48.57 29.35 -15.77
CA SER A 5 -47.53 28.39 -15.43
C SER A 5 -47.47 28.25 -13.92
N ALA A 6 -48.59 27.85 -13.32
CA ALA A 6 -48.57 27.29 -11.98
C ALA A 6 -47.83 25.94 -12.06
N PHE A 7 -46.66 25.85 -11.43
CA PHE A 7 -45.88 24.61 -11.36
C PHE A 7 -46.76 23.47 -10.87
N LYS A 8 -46.72 22.33 -11.56
CA LYS A 8 -47.48 21.15 -11.14
C LYS A 8 -46.96 20.69 -9.78
N LYS A 9 -47.83 20.11 -8.93
CA LYS A 9 -47.43 19.59 -7.60
C LYS A 9 -46.22 18.66 -7.68
N THR A 10 -46.12 17.85 -8.73
CA THR A 10 -44.98 16.98 -9.02
C THR A 10 -43.67 17.74 -9.27
N GLU A 11 -43.72 18.88 -9.96
CA GLU A 11 -42.55 19.75 -10.21
C GLU A 11 -42.09 20.41 -8.92
N ILE A 12 -43.02 20.88 -8.08
CA ILE A 12 -42.71 21.45 -6.77
C ILE A 12 -42.04 20.40 -5.86
N ILE A 13 -42.56 19.16 -5.85
CA ILE A 13 -41.96 18.05 -5.10
C ILE A 13 -40.55 17.74 -5.62
N LEU A 14 -40.36 17.68 -6.94
CA LEU A 14 -39.05 17.43 -7.55
C LEU A 14 -38.03 18.51 -7.19
N MET A 15 -38.42 19.79 -7.26
CA MET A 15 -37.57 20.91 -6.88
C MET A 15 -37.20 20.87 -5.39
N ALA A 16 -38.16 20.53 -4.52
CA ALA A 16 -37.90 20.40 -3.09
C ALA A 16 -36.90 19.27 -2.79
N VAL A 17 -37.05 18.11 -3.45
CA VAL A 17 -36.11 16.99 -3.32
C VAL A 17 -34.72 17.39 -3.79
N LEU A 18 -34.60 18.03 -4.96
CA LEU A 18 -33.32 18.51 -5.49
C LEU A 18 -32.65 19.52 -4.55
N ALA A 19 -33.43 20.45 -3.97
CA ALA A 19 -32.91 21.41 -3.01
C ALA A 19 -32.35 20.73 -1.75
N VAL A 20 -33.03 19.72 -1.22
CA VAL A 20 -32.56 18.93 -0.07
C VAL A 20 -31.29 18.16 -0.40
N VAL A 21 -31.22 17.53 -1.58
CA VAL A 21 -30.00 16.84 -2.05
C VAL A 21 -28.84 17.82 -2.18
N ALA A 22 -29.07 18.98 -2.80
CA ALA A 22 -28.04 20.01 -2.96
C ALA A 22 -27.51 20.52 -1.60
N MET A 23 -28.40 20.81 -0.65
CA MET A 23 -28.01 21.22 0.71
C MET A 23 -27.19 20.14 1.41
N THR A 24 -27.56 18.87 1.25
CA THR A 24 -26.82 17.75 1.82
C THR A 24 -25.42 17.64 1.23
N LEU A 25 -25.28 17.74 -0.09
CA LEU A 25 -23.99 17.70 -0.78
C LEU A 25 -23.07 18.85 -0.36
N VAL A 26 -23.61 20.07 -0.25
CA VAL A 26 -22.86 21.24 0.24
C VAL A 26 -22.39 21.02 1.68
N THR A 27 -23.24 20.48 2.54
CA THR A 27 -22.89 20.19 3.94
C THR A 27 -21.74 19.18 4.02
N ILE A 28 -21.80 18.10 3.22
CA ILE A 28 -20.72 17.11 3.12
C ILE A 28 -19.42 17.76 2.63
N ALA A 29 -19.48 18.67 1.66
CA ALA A 29 -18.32 19.33 1.09
C ALA A 29 -17.64 20.31 2.08
N VAL A 30 -18.44 21.03 2.89
CA VAL A 30 -17.95 22.06 3.82
C VAL A 30 -17.41 21.45 5.12
N VAL A 31 -17.98 20.34 5.60
CA VAL A 31 -17.56 19.72 6.87
C VAL A 31 -16.42 18.73 6.63
N PRO A 32 -15.17 19.01 7.10
CA PRO A 32 -14.00 18.19 6.78
C PRO A 32 -14.15 16.71 7.19
N ASN A 33 -14.73 16.46 8.36
CA ASN A 33 -14.94 15.11 8.88
C ASN A 33 -15.94 14.29 8.05
N LEU A 34 -16.99 14.92 7.52
CA LEU A 34 -17.96 14.23 6.65
C LEU A 34 -17.35 13.97 5.27
N ARG A 35 -16.59 14.93 4.74
CA ARG A 35 -15.84 14.77 3.49
C ARG A 35 -14.88 13.58 3.55
N LEU A 36 -14.15 13.41 4.65
CA LEU A 36 -13.22 12.29 4.84
C LEU A 36 -13.96 10.95 4.88
N LYS A 37 -15.04 10.83 5.66
CA LYS A 37 -15.84 9.59 5.74
C LYS A 37 -16.45 9.20 4.40
N VAL A 38 -16.99 10.17 3.65
CA VAL A 38 -17.53 9.92 2.30
C VAL A 38 -16.39 9.55 1.35
N LYS A 39 -15.26 10.26 1.40
CA LYS A 39 -14.08 9.91 0.59
C LYS A 39 -13.61 8.48 0.89
N GLU A 40 -13.55 8.07 2.15
CA GLU A 40 -13.17 6.71 2.56
C GLU A 40 -14.19 5.66 2.10
N ALA A 41 -15.49 5.94 2.22
CA ALA A 41 -16.55 5.04 1.78
C ALA A 41 -16.60 4.84 0.26
N PHE A 42 -16.19 5.84 -0.51
CA PHE A 42 -16.18 5.81 -1.98
C PHE A 42 -14.79 5.56 -2.59
N SER A 43 -13.71 5.79 -1.85
CA SER A 43 -12.38 5.31 -2.23
C SER A 43 -12.35 3.82 -1.96
N SER A 44 -12.69 3.04 -2.99
CA SER A 44 -12.26 1.64 -3.04
C SER A 44 -10.78 1.61 -2.67
N SER A 45 -10.42 0.85 -1.64
CA SER A 45 -9.03 0.64 -1.25
C SER A 45 -8.33 -0.07 -2.40
N SER A 46 -7.94 0.69 -3.42
CA SER A 46 -7.38 0.20 -4.66
C SER A 46 -6.03 -0.37 -4.31
N ARG A 47 -5.95 -1.70 -4.27
CA ARG A 47 -4.71 -2.43 -4.08
C ARG A 47 -3.86 -2.26 -5.32
N GLU A 48 -2.73 -1.59 -5.18
CA GLU A 48 -1.75 -1.36 -6.24
C GLU A 48 -0.48 -2.14 -5.90
N VAL A 49 0.00 -2.97 -6.82
CA VAL A 49 1.29 -3.66 -6.67
C VAL A 49 2.37 -2.74 -7.25
N LEU A 50 3.24 -2.24 -6.37
CA LEU A 50 4.32 -1.33 -6.74
C LEU A 50 5.57 -2.06 -7.22
N ALA A 51 5.82 -3.26 -6.68
CA ALA A 51 6.99 -4.05 -7.00
C ALA A 51 6.76 -5.54 -6.72
N LYS A 52 7.52 -6.38 -7.42
CA LYS A 52 7.59 -7.83 -7.20
C LYS A 52 9.04 -8.28 -7.27
N VAL A 53 9.45 -9.13 -6.33
CA VAL A 53 10.71 -9.88 -6.40
C VAL A 53 10.44 -11.33 -6.04
N SER A 54 11.15 -12.25 -6.68
CA SER A 54 11.05 -13.68 -6.38
C SER A 54 12.46 -14.27 -6.26
N GLY A 55 12.64 -15.23 -5.37
CA GLY A 55 13.96 -15.82 -5.14
C GLY A 55 13.99 -16.76 -3.94
N LYS A 56 15.06 -17.54 -3.84
CA LYS A 56 15.31 -18.45 -2.72
C LYS A 56 16.06 -17.69 -1.62
N ILE A 57 15.52 -17.66 -0.41
CA ILE A 57 16.08 -16.88 0.72
C ILE A 57 17.40 -17.45 1.26
N GLY A 58 17.75 -18.69 0.94
CA GLY A 58 19.03 -19.28 1.30
C GLY A 58 19.17 -20.69 0.74
N PRO A 59 20.30 -21.39 0.98
CA PRO A 59 20.54 -22.72 0.44
C PRO A 59 19.43 -23.73 0.77
N ASN A 60 18.90 -23.66 1.99
CA ASN A 60 17.81 -24.50 2.51
C ASN A 60 16.50 -23.71 2.75
N GLY A 61 16.47 -22.43 2.37
CA GLY A 61 15.31 -21.57 2.55
C GLY A 61 14.20 -21.84 1.52
N PRO A 62 12.96 -21.41 1.79
CA PRO A 62 11.88 -21.49 0.82
C PRO A 62 12.15 -20.60 -0.40
N HIS A 63 11.55 -20.94 -1.54
CA HIS A 63 11.41 -20.01 -2.65
C HIS A 63 10.25 -19.07 -2.34
N LEU A 64 10.50 -17.76 -2.40
CA LEU A 64 9.53 -16.75 -2.04
C LEU A 64 9.21 -15.85 -3.21
N THR A 65 7.99 -15.35 -3.22
CA THR A 65 7.58 -14.19 -3.99
C THR A 65 7.15 -13.10 -3.01
N VAL A 66 7.77 -11.93 -3.10
CA VAL A 66 7.45 -10.76 -2.28
C VAL A 66 6.84 -9.68 -3.16
N LEU A 67 5.69 -9.16 -2.73
CA LEU A 67 5.01 -8.05 -3.37
C LEU A 67 5.05 -6.83 -2.46
N LYS A 68 5.46 -5.68 -3.00
CA LYS A 68 5.28 -4.39 -2.34
C LYS A 68 3.98 -3.76 -2.82
N ILE A 69 3.12 -3.40 -1.88
CA ILE A 69 1.73 -3.06 -2.17
C ILE A 69 1.38 -1.75 -1.51
N LYS A 70 0.63 -0.92 -2.24
CA LYS A 70 -0.05 0.26 -1.74
C LYS A 70 -1.54 0.00 -1.65
N SER A 71 -2.13 0.22 -0.48
CA SER A 71 -3.56 0.02 -0.25
C SER A 71 -4.05 0.98 0.81
N GLY A 72 -5.12 1.73 0.52
CA GLY A 72 -5.71 2.66 1.48
C GLY A 72 -4.75 3.76 1.97
N GLY A 73 -3.73 4.12 1.19
CA GLY A 73 -2.70 5.08 1.59
C GLY A 73 -1.56 4.50 2.44
N HIS A 74 -1.59 3.21 2.74
CA HIS A 74 -0.53 2.50 3.46
C HIS A 74 0.33 1.67 2.51
N LEU A 75 1.60 1.48 2.88
CA LEU A 75 2.51 0.56 2.22
C LEU A 75 2.70 -0.70 3.07
N GLY A 76 2.85 -1.83 2.40
CA GLY A 76 3.14 -3.10 3.04
C GLY A 76 3.77 -4.08 2.07
N LEU A 77 4.29 -5.17 2.62
CA LEU A 77 4.77 -6.32 1.86
C LEU A 77 3.82 -7.50 2.07
N GLU A 78 3.53 -8.23 1.01
CA GLU A 78 2.93 -9.56 1.08
C GLU A 78 3.98 -10.58 0.64
N VAL A 79 4.30 -11.52 1.53
CA VAL A 79 5.31 -12.56 1.31
C VAL A 79 4.60 -13.88 1.08
N TYR A 80 4.88 -14.51 -0.05
CA TYR A 80 4.32 -15.78 -0.46
C TYR A 80 5.42 -16.83 -0.54
N SER A 81 5.16 -18.03 -0.03
CA SER A 81 5.95 -19.21 -0.38
C SER A 81 5.45 -19.80 -1.68
N GLU A 82 6.37 -20.16 -2.54
CA GLU A 82 6.09 -20.89 -3.79
C GLU A 82 6.39 -22.38 -3.57
N ASP A 83 5.42 -23.24 -3.87
CA ASP A 83 5.61 -24.69 -3.84
C ASP A 83 6.23 -25.21 -5.15
N GLU A 84 6.53 -26.52 -5.21
CA GLU A 84 7.12 -27.15 -6.41
C GLU A 84 6.23 -27.07 -7.66
N ASN A 85 4.93 -26.78 -7.48
CA ASN A 85 3.97 -26.63 -8.56
C ASN A 85 3.77 -25.16 -8.98
N GLY A 86 4.50 -24.22 -8.37
CA GLY A 86 4.37 -22.78 -8.60
C GLY A 86 3.15 -22.14 -7.90
N SER A 87 2.48 -22.87 -6.99
CA SER A 87 1.37 -22.33 -6.21
C SER A 87 1.90 -21.39 -5.14
N LEU A 88 1.28 -20.20 -5.06
CA LEU A 88 1.64 -19.18 -4.09
C LEU A 88 0.75 -19.26 -2.85
N THR A 89 1.37 -19.53 -1.70
CA THR A 89 0.70 -19.48 -0.39
C THR A 89 1.17 -18.27 0.38
N LEU A 90 0.25 -17.40 0.81
CA LEU A 90 0.58 -16.23 1.61
C LEU A 90 1.14 -16.67 2.97
N MET A 91 2.39 -16.32 3.24
CA MET A 91 3.04 -16.60 4.52
C MET A 91 2.78 -15.50 5.53
N THR A 92 2.99 -14.24 5.13
CA THR A 92 2.86 -13.11 6.06
C THR A 92 2.62 -11.80 5.33
N LYS A 93 2.15 -10.80 6.09
CA LYS A 93 2.07 -9.40 5.67
C LYS A 93 2.96 -8.56 6.59
N LEU A 94 3.86 -7.79 6.01
CA LEU A 94 4.79 -6.94 6.74
C LEU A 94 4.40 -5.47 6.54
N PRO A 95 3.96 -4.76 7.58
CA PRO A 95 3.66 -3.34 7.45
C PRO A 95 4.96 -2.55 7.24
N LEU A 96 4.90 -1.60 6.31
CA LEU A 96 5.91 -0.55 6.19
C LEU A 96 5.36 0.68 6.92
N PHE A 97 6.15 1.25 7.84
CA PHE A 97 5.65 2.33 8.70
C PHE A 97 5.46 3.65 7.96
N GLU A 98 6.19 3.82 6.87
CA GLU A 98 6.10 5.02 6.03
C GLU A 98 5.19 4.80 4.83
N ALA A 99 4.44 5.82 4.46
CA ALA A 99 3.44 5.76 3.39
C ALA A 99 4.00 6.04 1.98
N ARG A 100 5.24 6.53 1.87
CA ARG A 100 5.86 6.91 0.59
C ARG A 100 6.84 5.85 0.11
N ASP A 101 6.67 5.46 -1.15
CA ASP A 101 7.54 4.48 -1.78
C ASP A 101 8.93 5.07 -1.99
N GLY A 102 9.96 4.28 -1.77
CA GLY A 102 11.36 4.67 -1.93
C GLY A 102 12.03 3.86 -3.03
N HIS A 103 13.09 4.42 -3.62
CA HIS A 103 13.98 3.70 -4.53
C HIS A 103 15.42 3.84 -4.04
N PHE A 104 16.22 2.80 -4.24
CA PHE A 104 17.65 2.78 -3.94
C PHE A 104 18.42 2.13 -5.09
N LEU A 105 19.73 2.33 -5.14
CA LEU A 105 20.59 1.81 -6.20
C LEU A 105 21.18 0.47 -5.76
N LEU A 106 20.58 -0.63 -6.25
CA LEU A 106 21.15 -1.96 -6.06
C LEU A 106 21.89 -2.40 -7.33
N GLN A 107 23.21 -2.59 -7.22
CA GLN A 107 24.05 -3.03 -8.33
C GLN A 107 23.90 -2.14 -9.60
N GLY A 108 23.77 -0.83 -9.39
CA GLY A 108 23.58 0.15 -10.47
C GLY A 108 22.14 0.27 -11.01
N ASN A 109 21.19 -0.50 -10.48
CA ASN A 109 19.78 -0.43 -10.88
C ASN A 109 18.94 0.21 -9.77
N ALA A 110 18.13 1.20 -10.12
CA ALA A 110 17.17 1.77 -9.20
C ALA A 110 16.01 0.79 -8.95
N THR A 111 15.85 0.32 -7.71
CA THR A 111 14.77 -0.59 -7.31
C THR A 111 14.09 -0.14 -6.03
N ASN A 112 12.81 -0.46 -5.87
CA ASN A 112 12.00 -0.19 -4.67
C ASN A 112 11.72 -1.46 -3.84
N LEU A 113 12.21 -2.62 -4.30
CA LEU A 113 12.12 -3.90 -3.59
C LEU A 113 13.24 -4.83 -4.07
N ALA A 114 13.91 -5.50 -3.14
CA ALA A 114 14.95 -6.45 -3.48
C ALA A 114 15.03 -7.62 -2.49
N LEU A 115 15.58 -8.74 -2.97
CA LEU A 115 16.15 -9.79 -2.13
C LEU A 115 17.66 -9.71 -2.25
N THR A 116 18.36 -9.44 -1.16
CA THR A 116 19.82 -9.30 -1.17
C THR A 116 20.41 -9.71 0.18
N ASP A 117 21.60 -10.29 0.16
CA ASP A 117 22.38 -10.62 1.36
C ASP A 117 23.04 -9.35 1.88
N VAL A 118 22.46 -8.73 2.91
CA VAL A 118 22.90 -7.43 3.44
C VAL A 118 24.08 -7.59 4.39
N ASP A 119 24.07 -8.62 5.23
CA ASP A 119 25.11 -8.86 6.25
C ASP A 119 26.17 -9.90 5.85
N LYS A 120 26.05 -10.47 4.65
CA LYS A 120 26.97 -11.45 4.04
C LYS A 120 26.96 -12.78 4.77
N ASP A 121 25.81 -13.19 5.32
CA ASP A 121 25.63 -14.48 5.98
C ASP A 121 25.22 -15.62 5.04
N GLY A 122 24.99 -15.31 3.75
CA GLY A 122 24.58 -16.25 2.71
C GLY A 122 23.07 -16.46 2.60
N ASN A 123 22.27 -15.80 3.44
CA ASN A 123 20.82 -15.71 3.31
C ASN A 123 20.43 -14.33 2.77
N LEU A 124 19.37 -14.27 1.97
CA LEU A 124 18.86 -13.03 1.42
C LEU A 124 17.86 -12.41 2.39
N GLU A 125 18.01 -11.12 2.68
CA GLU A 125 16.96 -10.32 3.30
C GLU A 125 16.04 -9.68 2.27
N ILE A 126 14.81 -9.41 2.72
CA ILE A 126 13.91 -8.52 1.98
C ILE A 126 14.29 -7.08 2.31
N VAL A 127 14.61 -6.30 1.28
CA VAL A 127 14.93 -4.88 1.40
C VAL A 127 13.86 -4.05 0.69
N ALA A 128 13.20 -3.18 1.45
CA ALA A 128 12.12 -2.32 0.99
C ALA A 128 12.35 -0.86 1.45
N PRO A 129 12.98 -0.01 0.62
CA PRO A 129 13.14 1.42 0.94
C PRO A 129 11.79 2.15 1.00
N THR A 130 11.69 3.15 1.86
CA THR A 130 10.57 4.08 1.95
C THR A 130 11.09 5.49 2.26
N TYR A 131 10.25 6.52 2.14
CA TYR A 131 10.56 7.87 2.61
C TYR A 131 9.62 8.26 3.74
N ASP A 132 10.15 8.89 4.78
CA ASP A 132 9.32 9.52 5.81
C ASP A 132 8.66 10.82 5.31
N GLU A 133 7.90 11.47 6.19
CA GLU A 133 7.18 12.70 5.86
C GLU A 133 8.12 13.84 5.44
N GLN A 134 9.35 13.85 5.97
CA GLN A 134 10.41 14.82 5.69
C GLN A 134 11.27 14.44 4.48
N MET A 135 10.89 13.41 3.72
CA MET A 135 11.63 12.89 2.56
C MET A 135 13.01 12.31 2.93
N VAL A 136 13.22 11.92 4.19
CA VAL A 136 14.42 11.20 4.59
C VAL A 136 14.26 9.72 4.23
N PRO A 137 15.23 9.12 3.53
CA PRO A 137 15.16 7.71 3.16
C PRO A 137 15.22 6.82 4.41
N ARG A 138 14.36 5.81 4.44
CA ARG A 138 14.31 4.77 5.45
C ARG A 138 14.44 3.42 4.76
N LEU A 139 15.32 2.57 5.26
CA LEU A 139 15.51 1.23 4.73
C LEU A 139 14.84 0.22 5.65
N ASN A 140 13.85 -0.51 5.14
CA ASN A 140 13.22 -1.60 5.88
C ASN A 140 13.85 -2.92 5.43
N ILE A 141 14.47 -3.62 6.37
CA ILE A 141 15.14 -4.90 6.14
C ILE A 141 14.41 -5.96 6.96
N PHE A 142 14.06 -7.06 6.32
CA PHE A 142 13.40 -8.19 6.99
C PHE A 142 14.19 -9.48 6.75
N ARG A 143 14.59 -10.12 7.84
CA ARG A 143 15.31 -11.38 7.86
C ARG A 143 14.35 -12.53 8.11
N PHE A 144 14.49 -13.61 7.34
CA PHE A 144 13.73 -14.83 7.58
C PHE A 144 14.34 -15.61 8.76
N ASN A 145 13.50 -15.99 9.71
CA ASN A 145 13.86 -16.85 10.82
C ASN A 145 13.38 -18.29 10.50
N PRO A 146 14.29 -19.25 10.28
CA PRO A 146 13.92 -20.61 9.87
C PRO A 146 13.22 -21.40 10.98
N GLU A 147 13.46 -21.07 12.25
CA GLU A 147 12.86 -21.76 13.39
C GLU A 147 11.38 -21.40 13.53
N SER A 148 11.07 -20.11 13.47
CA SER A 148 9.70 -19.60 13.58
C SER A 148 8.96 -19.56 12.24
N LYS A 149 9.67 -19.72 11.12
CA LYS A 149 9.19 -19.46 9.75
C LYS A 149 8.59 -18.06 9.57
N ALA A 150 9.08 -17.10 10.34
CA ALA A 150 8.61 -15.73 10.34
C ALA A 150 9.68 -14.76 9.82
N PHE A 151 9.34 -13.48 9.77
CA PHE A 151 10.24 -12.42 9.36
C PHE A 151 10.44 -11.43 10.49
N ASP A 152 11.70 -11.23 10.87
CA ASP A 152 12.12 -10.30 11.89
C ASP A 152 12.68 -9.04 11.23
N ARG A 153 12.37 -7.86 11.79
CA ARG A 153 12.95 -6.61 11.30
C ARG A 153 14.41 -6.53 11.72
N ALA A 154 15.29 -6.30 10.74
CA ALA A 154 16.71 -6.08 10.97
C ALA A 154 17.06 -4.59 10.84
N SER A 155 18.15 -4.18 11.50
CA SER A 155 18.77 -2.89 11.26
C SER A 155 19.82 -3.03 10.16
N ALA A 156 20.00 -2.00 9.33
CA ALA A 156 21.10 -1.97 8.37
C ALA A 156 22.44 -1.98 9.13
N PRO A 157 23.46 -2.72 8.66
CA PRO A 157 24.81 -2.65 9.20
C PRO A 157 25.38 -1.23 9.07
N GLU A 158 26.31 -0.86 9.96
CA GLU A 158 27.06 0.40 9.81
C GLU A 158 27.79 0.43 8.46
N GLY A 159 27.58 1.50 7.67
CA GLY A 159 28.20 1.67 6.36
C GLY A 159 27.45 1.05 5.18
N PHE A 160 26.21 0.57 5.36
CA PHE A 160 25.35 0.25 4.22
C PHE A 160 24.96 1.55 3.48
N GLU A 161 25.50 1.75 2.28
CA GLU A 161 25.11 2.83 1.39
C GLU A 161 24.01 2.35 0.43
N PRO A 162 22.81 2.97 0.44
CA PRO A 162 21.71 2.65 -0.45
C PRO A 162 21.91 3.13 -1.90
#